data_AF-A0A937F3P9-F1
#
_entry.id   AF-A0A937F3P9-F1
#
_cell.length_a   1.000
_cell.length_b   1.000
_cell.length_c   1.000
_cell.angle_alpha   90.00
_cell.angle_beta   90.00
_cell.angle_gamma   90.00
#
_symmetry.space_group_name_H-M   'P 1'
#
loop_
_entity.id
_entity.type
_entity.pdbx_description
1 polymer ?
#
loop_
_entity_poly.entity_id
_entity_poly.type
_entity_poly.pdbx_seq_one_letter_code
_entity_poly.pdbx_strand_id
1 'polypeptide(L)'
;MNYTNAEFRSILYGHGFGYAPEPDPSFPVSSNNRPLTDKITVDAIKEFQAYFQLKVDGIAGPKTMAKAEQAMRVLQDNLNRVIKAGLPQNQPFYGPKTTAAVKDFERRYGYTVDGVANLEVRRRLNELARQAA
;
A
#
# COMPACT_ATOMS: atom_id res chain seq x y z
N MET A 1 2.21 -0.75 -15.07
CA MET A 1 1.17 0.29 -15.08
C MET A 1 1.85 1.66 -14.93
N ASN A 2 1.25 2.74 -15.44
CA ASN A 2 1.74 4.11 -15.18
C ASN A 2 0.85 4.73 -14.10
N TYR A 3 1.36 4.85 -12.88
CA TYR A 3 0.68 5.52 -11.78
C TYR A 3 0.86 7.03 -11.86
N THR A 4 -0.18 7.77 -11.51
CA THR A 4 -0.02 9.17 -11.12
C THR A 4 0.82 9.27 -9.83
N ASN A 5 1.39 10.45 -9.56
CA ASN A 5 2.16 10.66 -8.34
C ASN A 5 1.29 10.48 -7.08
N ALA A 6 0.01 10.87 -7.15
CA ALA A 6 -0.95 10.69 -6.07
C ALA A 6 -1.24 9.21 -5.81
N GLU A 7 -1.51 8.42 -6.84
CA GLU A 7 -1.74 6.98 -6.71
C GLU A 7 -0.51 6.26 -6.15
N PHE A 8 0.68 6.62 -6.63
CA PHE A 8 1.91 6.02 -6.13
C PHE A 8 2.18 6.36 -4.66
N ARG A 9 1.92 7.61 -4.23
CA ARG A 9 1.92 7.99 -2.81
C ARG A 9 0.96 7.13 -2.00
N SER A 10 -0.27 6.96 -2.49
CA SER A 10 -1.26 6.11 -1.81
C SER A 10 -0.79 4.66 -1.67
N ILE A 11 -0.09 4.12 -2.68
CA ILE A 11 0.48 2.76 -2.59
C ILE A 11 1.56 2.68 -1.51
N LEU A 12 2.48 3.65 -1.45
CA LEU A 12 3.53 3.69 -0.44
C LEU A 12 2.92 3.78 0.96
N TYR A 13 2.11 4.82 1.20
CA TYR A 13 1.51 5.10 2.50
C TYR A 13 0.59 3.97 2.96
N GLY A 14 -0.23 3.44 2.04
CA GLY A 14 -1.12 2.32 2.32
C GLY A 14 -0.39 1.02 2.67
N HIS A 15 0.85 0.82 2.20
CA HIS A 15 1.70 -0.31 2.61
C HIS A 15 2.54 -0.04 3.87
N GLY A 16 2.37 1.15 4.46
CA GLY A 16 3.12 1.62 5.62
C GLY A 16 4.55 2.09 5.31
N PHE A 17 4.86 2.44 4.07
CA PHE A 17 6.13 3.08 3.70
C PHE A 17 5.95 4.58 3.68
N GLY A 18 6.74 5.30 4.47
CA GLY A 18 6.45 6.70 4.76
C GLY A 18 5.21 6.85 5.62
N TYR A 19 5.38 7.57 6.72
CA TYR A 19 4.30 7.92 7.62
C TYR A 19 4.58 9.33 8.13
N ALA A 20 3.61 10.21 7.98
CA ALA A 20 3.58 11.49 8.69
C ALA A 20 2.20 11.58 9.36
N PRO A 21 2.13 11.68 10.69
CA PRO A 21 0.89 11.99 11.38
C PRO A 21 0.55 13.47 11.15
N GLU A 22 0.12 13.82 9.95
CA GLU A 22 -0.80 14.94 9.79
C GLU A 22 -2.22 14.37 9.79
N PRO A 23 -3.21 15.09 10.34
CA PRO A 23 -4.61 14.72 10.19
C PRO A 23 -5.05 14.98 8.74
N ASP A 24 -4.48 14.24 7.79
CA ASP A 24 -5.04 14.12 6.45
C ASP A 24 -6.24 13.17 6.55
N PRO A 25 -7.48 13.68 6.44
CA PRO A 25 -8.68 12.85 6.54
C PRO A 25 -8.78 11.82 5.40
N SER A 26 -8.02 12.01 4.31
CA SER A 26 -7.94 11.06 3.20
C SER A 26 -6.84 10.02 3.36
N PHE A 27 -5.93 10.14 4.34
CA PHE A 27 -4.86 9.16 4.58
C PHE A 27 -5.42 7.73 4.76
N PRO A 28 -4.78 6.71 4.16
CA PRO A 28 -3.54 6.74 3.37
C PRO A 28 -3.72 7.09 1.87
N VAL A 29 -4.90 7.51 1.44
CA VAL A 29 -5.16 7.93 0.05
C VAL A 29 -4.71 9.38 -0.13
N SER A 30 -3.71 9.60 -1.00
CA SER A 30 -3.23 10.92 -1.36
C SER A 30 -3.95 11.45 -2.60
N SER A 31 -4.28 12.74 -2.60
CA SER A 31 -4.69 13.51 -3.79
C SER A 31 -3.54 14.34 -4.40
N ASN A 32 -2.37 14.36 -3.75
CA ASN A 32 -1.22 15.16 -4.14
C ASN A 32 -0.49 14.59 -5.37
N ASN A 33 -0.62 15.28 -6.51
CA ASN A 33 0.03 14.92 -7.77
C ASN A 33 1.35 15.64 -8.06
N ARG A 34 1.90 16.41 -7.11
CA ARG A 34 3.21 17.07 -7.27
C ARG A 34 4.32 16.03 -7.50
N PRO A 35 5.45 16.40 -8.13
CA PRO A 35 6.59 15.49 -8.30
C PRO A 35 6.98 14.79 -6.99
N LEU A 36 7.44 13.53 -7.08
CA LEU A 36 7.82 12.68 -5.95
C LEU A 36 9.20 13.06 -5.38
N THR A 37 9.42 14.36 -5.14
CA THR A 37 10.72 14.93 -4.78
C THR A 37 10.74 15.54 -3.38
N ASP A 38 9.58 15.66 -2.73
CA ASP A 38 9.53 16.07 -1.33
C ASP A 38 10.18 15.01 -0.42
N LYS A 39 10.79 15.47 0.68
CA LYS A 39 11.59 14.63 1.55
C LYS A 39 10.82 13.40 2.07
N ILE A 40 9.58 13.58 2.49
CA ILE A 40 8.73 12.52 3.05
C ILE A 40 8.49 11.44 1.99
N THR A 41 8.10 11.83 0.78
CA THR A 41 7.87 10.88 -0.31
C THR A 41 9.16 10.18 -0.74
N VAL A 42 10.28 10.89 -0.82
CA VAL A 42 11.59 10.31 -1.19
C VAL A 42 12.05 9.28 -0.14
N ASP A 43 11.88 9.57 1.14
CA ASP A 43 12.23 8.65 2.22
C ASP A 43 11.33 7.40 2.16
N ALA A 44 10.02 7.56 1.94
CA ALA A 44 9.09 6.46 1.71
C ALA A 44 9.49 5.57 0.52
N ILE A 45 9.95 6.17 -0.58
CA ILE A 45 10.46 5.45 -1.74
C ILE A 45 11.72 4.65 -1.37
N LYS A 46 12.64 5.24 -0.61
CA LYS A 46 13.86 4.55 -0.18
C LYS A 46 13.55 3.37 0.74
N GLU A 47 12.62 3.54 1.67
CA GLU A 47 12.14 2.46 2.54
C GLU A 47 11.54 1.31 1.72
N PHE A 48 10.66 1.64 0.76
CA PHE A 48 10.06 0.67 -0.16
C PHE A 48 11.13 -0.06 -0.98
N GLN A 49 12.07 0.68 -1.56
CA GLN A 49 13.17 0.13 -2.35
C GLN A 49 14.03 -0.82 -1.50
N ALA A 50 14.41 -0.41 -0.29
CA ALA A 50 15.21 -1.24 0.62
C ALA A 50 14.46 -2.52 1.00
N TYR A 51 13.18 -2.41 1.36
CA TYR A 51 12.34 -3.57 1.73
C TYR A 51 12.25 -4.59 0.60
N PHE A 52 12.10 -4.14 -0.64
CA PHE A 52 12.00 -5.00 -1.81
C PHE A 52 13.34 -5.29 -2.49
N GLN A 53 14.47 -4.97 -1.84
CA GLN A 53 15.83 -5.21 -2.34
C GLN A 53 16.07 -4.62 -3.75
N LEU A 54 15.50 -3.44 -4.01
CA LEU A 54 15.73 -2.65 -5.21
C LEU A 54 16.94 -1.73 -5.01
N LYS A 55 17.37 -1.06 -6.08
CA LYS A 55 18.32 0.05 -5.97
C LYS A 55 17.70 1.16 -5.13
N VAL A 56 18.36 1.54 -4.03
CA VAL A 56 17.89 2.55 -3.08
C VAL A 56 18.38 3.93 -3.50
N ASP A 57 17.74 4.52 -4.50
CA ASP A 57 18.07 5.86 -5.02
C ASP A 57 16.98 6.91 -4.75
N GLY A 58 15.84 6.51 -4.15
CA GLY A 58 14.71 7.39 -3.88
C GLY A 58 13.92 7.78 -5.13
N ILE A 59 14.17 7.13 -6.27
CA ILE A 59 13.51 7.42 -7.54
C ILE A 59 12.46 6.34 -7.84
N ALA A 60 11.22 6.77 -8.09
CA ALA A 60 10.13 5.91 -8.53
C ALA A 60 10.26 5.54 -10.03
N GLY A 61 11.39 4.95 -10.42
CA GLY A 61 11.63 4.48 -11.79
C GLY A 61 10.82 3.22 -12.14
N PRO A 62 10.94 2.72 -13.39
CA PRO A 62 10.14 1.60 -13.88
C PRO A 62 10.16 0.34 -13.00
N LYS A 63 11.33 0.00 -12.43
CA LYS A 63 11.46 -1.16 -11.53
C LYS A 63 10.72 -0.96 -10.20
N THR A 64 10.79 0.24 -9.64
CA THR A 64 10.07 0.61 -8.40
C THR A 64 8.56 0.55 -8.64
N MET A 65 8.09 1.17 -9.74
CA MET A 65 6.67 1.16 -10.13
C MET A 65 6.14 -0.26 -10.37
N ALA A 66 6.89 -1.10 -11.10
CA ALA A 66 6.51 -2.49 -11.35
C ALA A 66 6.43 -3.30 -10.04
N LYS A 67 7.34 -3.09 -9.10
CA LYS A 67 7.29 -3.75 -7.79
C LYS A 67 6.10 -3.26 -6.95
N ALA A 68 5.76 -1.98 -7.01
CA ALA A 68 4.61 -1.42 -6.32
C ALA A 68 3.29 -2.01 -6.87
N GLU A 69 3.20 -2.20 -8.18
CA GLU A 69 2.07 -2.90 -8.82
C GLU A 69 1.96 -4.35 -8.32
N GLN A 70 3.08 -5.09 -8.27
CA GLN A 70 3.09 -6.46 -7.72
C GLN A 70 2.61 -6.49 -6.27
N ALA A 71 3.09 -5.57 -5.43
CA ALA A 71 2.69 -5.48 -4.02
C ALA A 71 1.18 -5.21 -3.87
N MET A 72 0.64 -4.29 -4.67
CA MET A 72 -0.80 -3.98 -4.69
C MET A 72 -1.66 -5.19 -5.08
N ARG A 73 -1.27 -5.92 -6.13
CA ARG A 73 -1.98 -7.14 -6.56
C ARG A 73 -2.02 -8.18 -5.44
N VAL A 74 -0.87 -8.45 -4.82
CA VAL A 74 -0.78 -9.40 -3.69
C VAL A 74 -1.67 -8.96 -2.53
N LEU A 75 -1.65 -7.66 -2.18
CA LEU A 75 -2.50 -7.14 -1.10
C LEU A 75 -3.99 -7.35 -1.41
N GLN A 76 -4.45 -6.92 -2.58
CA GLN A 76 -5.86 -7.03 -2.98
C GLN A 76 -6.31 -8.49 -3.11
N ASP A 77 -5.46 -9.36 -3.68
CA ASP A 77 -5.74 -10.80 -3.77
C ASP A 77 -5.90 -11.43 -2.38
N ASN A 78 -5.01 -11.11 -1.46
CA ASN A 78 -5.09 -11.66 -0.11
C ASN A 78 -6.33 -11.14 0.65
N LEU A 79 -6.67 -9.86 0.52
CA LEU A 79 -7.92 -9.30 1.07
C LEU A 79 -9.15 -10.02 0.50
N ASN A 80 -9.16 -10.28 -0.82
CA ASN A 80 -10.22 -11.04 -1.47
C ASN A 80 -10.32 -12.48 -0.96
N ARG A 81 -9.19 -13.14 -0.67
CA ARG A 81 -9.18 -14.52 -0.17
C ARG A 81 -9.67 -14.61 1.28
N VAL A 82 -9.14 -13.75 2.15
CA VAL A 82 -9.29 -13.84 3.61
C VAL A 82 -10.61 -13.24 4.10
N ILE A 83 -11.02 -12.08 3.55
CA ILE A 83 -12.23 -11.37 4.00
C ILE A 83 -13.29 -11.19 2.91
N LYS A 84 -13.09 -11.79 1.72
CA LYS A 84 -14.03 -11.70 0.58
C LYS A 84 -14.34 -10.25 0.15
N ALA A 85 -13.31 -9.40 0.14
CA ALA A 85 -13.45 -7.96 -0.08
C ALA A 85 -14.00 -7.54 -1.48
N GLY A 86 -13.98 -8.42 -2.48
CA GLY A 86 -14.51 -8.11 -3.83
C GLY A 86 -13.74 -7.02 -4.58
N LEU A 87 -12.45 -6.85 -4.29
CA LEU A 87 -11.59 -5.83 -4.88
C LEU A 87 -11.23 -6.18 -6.34
N PRO A 88 -11.26 -5.20 -7.26
CA PRO A 88 -10.92 -5.41 -8.66
C PRO A 88 -9.39 -5.58 -8.88
N GLN A 89 -9.00 -6.67 -9.54
CA GLN A 89 -7.58 -6.97 -9.83
C GLN A 89 -7.01 -6.22 -11.04
N ASN A 90 -7.85 -5.60 -11.86
CA ASN A 90 -7.43 -4.75 -12.98
C ASN A 90 -7.13 -3.30 -12.54
N GLN A 91 -7.28 -2.99 -11.25
CA GLN A 91 -7.09 -1.66 -10.66
C GLN A 91 -6.19 -1.76 -9.42
N PRO A 92 -4.88 -2.06 -9.59
CA PRO A 92 -3.94 -2.22 -8.49
C PRO A 92 -3.50 -0.87 -7.92
N PHE A 93 -4.45 -0.07 -7.41
CA PHE A 93 -4.20 1.18 -6.69
C PHE A 93 -4.77 1.12 -5.28
N TYR A 94 -4.15 1.86 -4.36
CA TYR A 94 -4.61 1.98 -2.98
C TYR A 94 -5.60 3.13 -2.86
N GLY A 95 -6.89 2.83 -3.03
CA GLY A 95 -7.97 3.82 -2.95
C GLY A 95 -9.03 3.46 -1.92
N PRO A 96 -10.17 4.18 -1.90
CA PRO A 96 -11.18 4.04 -0.83
C PRO A 96 -11.67 2.61 -0.59
N LYS A 97 -11.83 1.80 -1.65
CA LYS A 97 -12.23 0.39 -1.52
C LYS A 97 -11.16 -0.45 -0.84
N THR A 98 -9.89 -0.29 -1.24
CA THR A 98 -8.76 -0.99 -0.62
C THR A 98 -8.60 -0.56 0.84
N THR A 99 -8.68 0.75 1.13
CA THR A 99 -8.63 1.28 2.51
C THR A 99 -9.76 0.70 3.37
N ALA A 100 -10.99 0.65 2.86
CA ALA A 100 -12.12 0.08 3.58
C ALA A 100 -11.92 -1.43 3.88
N ALA A 101 -11.40 -2.18 2.91
CA ALA A 101 -11.08 -3.60 3.09
C ALA A 101 -9.95 -3.82 4.11
N VAL A 102 -8.93 -2.98 4.11
CA VAL A 102 -7.86 -3.03 5.12
C VAL A 102 -8.40 -2.70 6.50
N LYS A 103 -9.24 -1.66 6.64
CA LYS A 103 -9.95 -1.36 7.90
C LYS A 103 -10.83 -2.50 8.39
N ASP A 104 -11.46 -3.24 7.48
CA ASP A 104 -12.25 -4.42 7.86
C ASP A 104 -11.39 -5.57 8.37
N PHE A 105 -10.26 -5.82 7.71
CA PHE A 105 -9.26 -6.77 8.18
C PHE A 105 -8.71 -6.35 9.56
N GLU A 106 -8.30 -5.09 9.71
CA GLU A 106 -7.77 -4.56 10.97
C GLU A 106 -8.77 -4.75 12.13
N ARG A 107 -10.04 -4.37 11.93
CA ARG A 107 -11.11 -4.59 12.91
C ARG A 107 -11.28 -6.06 13.28
N ARG A 108 -11.24 -6.95 12.28
CA ARG A 108 -11.48 -8.39 12.48
C ARG A 108 -10.35 -9.08 13.24
N TYR A 109 -9.11 -8.61 13.08
CA TYR A 109 -7.92 -9.25 13.66
C TYR A 109 -7.25 -8.44 14.78
N GLY A 110 -7.88 -7.35 15.24
CA GLY A 110 -7.47 -6.62 16.44
C GLY A 110 -6.28 -5.66 16.23
N TYR A 111 -6.11 -5.14 15.02
CA TYR A 111 -5.12 -4.11 14.70
C TYR A 111 -5.69 -2.69 14.85
N THR A 112 -4.82 -1.68 14.90
CA THR A 112 -5.22 -0.27 14.76
C THR A 112 -5.99 -0.08 13.45
N VAL A 113 -7.15 0.58 13.51
CA VAL A 113 -8.06 0.75 12.37
C VAL A 113 -7.76 2.06 11.63
N ASP A 114 -6.56 2.20 11.10
CA ASP A 114 -6.14 3.38 10.33
C ASP A 114 -6.25 3.17 8.81
N GLY A 115 -6.48 1.93 8.37
CA GLY A 115 -6.56 1.56 6.96
C GLY A 115 -5.20 1.46 6.29
N VAL A 116 -4.12 1.29 7.05
CA VAL A 116 -2.75 1.08 6.57
C VAL A 116 -2.37 -0.39 6.73
N ALA A 117 -2.11 -1.04 5.60
CA ALA A 117 -1.52 -2.38 5.55
C ALA A 117 -0.02 -2.32 5.90
N ASN A 118 0.29 -2.00 7.16
CA ASN A 118 1.65 -1.99 7.69
C ASN A 118 2.29 -3.39 7.64
N LEU A 119 3.55 -3.53 8.07
CA LEU A 119 4.27 -4.80 7.98
C LEU A 119 3.57 -5.95 8.71
N GLU A 120 3.03 -5.69 9.91
CA GLU A 120 2.37 -6.70 10.72
C GLU A 120 1.05 -7.15 10.08
N VAL A 121 0.23 -6.18 9.64
CA VAL A 121 -1.02 -6.42 8.92
C VAL A 121 -0.77 -7.24 7.65
N ARG A 122 0.24 -6.86 6.84
CA ARG A 122 0.58 -7.60 5.61
C ARG A 122 1.07 -9.02 5.88
N ARG A 123 1.89 -9.22 6.91
CA ARG A 123 2.36 -10.57 7.29
C ARG A 123 1.20 -11.46 7.68
N ARG A 124 0.34 -10.99 8.59
CA ARG A 124 -0.82 -11.76 9.04
C ARG A 124 -1.78 -12.06 7.90
N LEU A 125 -2.06 -11.08 7.05
CA LEU A 125 -2.93 -11.25 5.90
C LEU A 125 -2.37 -12.30 4.92
N ASN A 126 -1.06 -12.28 4.65
CA ASN A 126 -0.42 -13.26 3.78
C ASN A 126 -0.41 -14.68 4.38
N GLU A 127 -0.20 -14.83 5.68
CA GLU A 127 -0.29 -16.12 6.37
C GLU A 127 -1.69 -16.73 6.23
N LEU A 128 -2.73 -15.94 6.50
CA LEU A 128 -4.12 -16.38 6.39
C LEU A 128 -4.50 -16.71 4.95
N ALA A 129 -4.04 -15.93 3.98
CA ALA A 129 -4.32 -16.17 2.56
C ALA A 129 -3.69 -17.47 2.03
N ARG A 130 -2.56 -17.91 2.60
CA ARG A 130 -1.93 -19.20 2.28
C ARG A 130 -2.66 -20.38 2.90
N GLN A 131 -3.30 -20.20 4.05
CA GLN A 131 -4.10 -21.24 4.70
C GLN A 131 -5.48 -21.43 4.07
N ALA A 132 -5.96 -20.41 3.36
CA ALA A 132 -7.24 -20.42 2.65
C ALA A 132 -7.15 -20.96 1.21
N ALA A 133 -5.98 -21.45 0.79
CA ALA A 133 -5.71 -22.03 -0.52
C ALA A 133 -5.70 -23.56 -0.45
#